data_AF-A0A536HQR0-F1
#
_entry.id   AF-A0A536HQR0-F1
#
_cell.length_a   1.000
_cell.length_b   1.000
_cell.length_c   1.000
_cell.angle_alpha   90.00
_cell.angle_beta   90.00
_cell.angle_gamma   90.00
#
_symmetry.space_group_name_H-M   'P 1'
#
loop_
_entity.id
_entity.type
_entity.pdbx_description
1 polymer ?
#
loop_
_entity_poly.entity_id
_entity_poly.type
_entity_poly.pdbx_seq_one_letter_code
_entity_poly.pdbx_strand_id
1 'polypeptide(L)' 'MKIEVRCSPTADGYTCAVEVGDAGSVTRHTVQVSRSDMDRWAQGRSVDRLIRRSFEFLLEREPRE' A
#
# COMPACT_ATOMS: atom_id res chain seq x y z
N MET A 1 12.76 9.24 2.08
CA MET A 1 11.56 8.65 1.45
C MET A 1 10.40 8.63 2.44
N LYS A 2 9.25 9.18 2.07
CA LYS A 2 8.02 9.21 2.90
C LYS A 2 6.95 8.38 2.22
N ILE A 3 6.37 7.41 2.93
CA ILE A 3 5.26 6.58 2.43
C ILE A 3 4.02 6.95 3.23
N GLU A 4 3.03 7.55 2.57
CA GLU A 4 1.71 7.82 3.13
C GLU A 4 0.70 6.84 2.56
N VAL A 5 -0.01 6.12 3.43
CA VAL A 5 -1.05 5.18 3.03
C VAL A 5 -2.39 5.67 3.56
N ARG A 6 -3.36 5.84 2.66
CA ARG A 6 -4.75 6.13 3.01
C ARG A 6 -5.64 5.05 2.44
N CYS A 7 -6.29 4.31 3.32
CA CYS A 7 -7.23 3.28 2.92
C CYS A 7 -8.65 3.70 3.26
N SER A 8 -9.54 3.52 2.29
CA SER A 8 -10.97 3.73 2.43
C SER A 8 -11.69 2.40 2.20
N PRO A 9 -12.61 2.00 3.09
CA PRO A 9 -13.45 0.83 2.84
C PRO A 9 -14.38 1.08 1.64
N THR A 10 -14.61 0.05 0.86
CA THR A 10 -15.56 0.03 -0.27
C THR A 10 -16.55 -1.12 -0.12
N ALA A 11 -17.52 -1.22 -1.03
CA ALA A 11 -18.53 -2.28 -0.98
C ALA A 11 -17.91 -3.69 -0.98
N ASP A 12 -16.90 -3.91 -1.82
CA ASP A 12 -16.27 -5.22 -2.07
C ASP A 12 -14.89 -5.40 -1.41
N GLY A 13 -14.43 -4.42 -0.63
CA GLY A 13 -13.09 -4.46 -0.05
C GLY A 13 -12.61 -3.12 0.47
N TYR A 14 -11.38 -2.78 0.10
CA TYR A 14 -10.70 -1.55 0.51
C TYR A 14 -9.95 -0.97 -0.69
N THR A 15 -10.02 0.34 -0.84
CA THR A 15 -9.18 1.06 -1.80
C THR A 15 -8.15 1.86 -1.04
N CYS A 16 -6.88 1.58 -1.29
CA CYS A 16 -5.75 2.21 -0.64
C CYS A 16 -4.99 3.09 -1.63
N ALA A 17 -4.93 4.39 -1.36
CA ALA A 17 -4.03 5.30 -2.02
C ALA A 17 -2.70 5.36 -1.26
N VAL A 18 -1.62 5.07 -1.96
CA VAL A 18 -0.24 5.13 -1.46
C VAL A 18 0.45 6.30 -2.16
N GLU A 19 0.96 7.24 -1.39
CA GLU A 19 1.89 8.27 -1.88
C GLU A 19 3.30 7.94 -1.40
N VAL A 20 4.21 7.81 -2.35
CA VAL A 20 5.63 7.61 -2.10
C VAL A 20 6.36 8.86 -2.57
N GLY A 21 6.89 9.62 -1.62
CA GLY A 21 7.74 10.77 -1.88
C GLY A 21 9.22 10.40 -1.75
N ASP A 22 9.97 10.54 -2.84
CA ASP A 22 11.43 10.33 -2.87
C ASP A 22 12.14 11.50 -3.57
N ALA A 23 13.27 11.94 -3.00
CA ALA A 23 14.19 13.03 -3.42
C ALA A 23 13.79 13.94 -4.62
N GLY A 24 12.56 14.50 -4.64
CA GLY A 24 12.06 15.42 -5.67
C GLY A 24 10.86 14.95 -6.50
N SER A 25 10.44 13.68 -6.37
CA SER A 25 9.28 13.10 -7.05
C SER A 25 8.28 12.50 -6.06
N VAL A 26 6.99 12.72 -6.32
CA VAL A 26 5.89 12.07 -5.59
C VAL A 26 5.16 11.15 -6.55
N THR A 27 5.09 9.87 -6.20
CA THR A 27 4.37 8.86 -6.98
C THR A 27 3.14 8.43 -6.20
N ARG A 28 2.00 8.42 -6.88
CA ARG A 28 0.72 8.03 -6.30
C ARG A 28 0.27 6.71 -6.89
N HIS A 29 0.05 5.72 -6.04
CA HIS A 29 -0.40 4.40 -6.42
C HIS A 29 -1.74 4.09 -5.78
N THR A 30 -2.71 3.65 -6.57
CA THR A 30 -4.00 3.20 -6.07
C THR A 30 -4.01 1.68 -6.08
N VAL A 31 -4.17 1.08 -4.91
CA VAL A 31 -4.25 -0.38 -4.73
C VAL A 31 -5.66 -0.73 -4.30
N GLN A 32 -6.31 -1.65 -5.01
CA GLN A 32 -7.56 -2.24 -4.58
C GLN A 32 -7.27 -3.56 -3.89
N VAL A 33 -7.82 -3.73 -2.70
CA VAL A 33 -7.70 -4.94 -1.90
C VAL A 33 -9.10 -5.50 -1.72
N SER A 34 -9.36 -6.68 -2.27
CA SER A 34 -10.63 -7.37 -2.08
C SER A 34 -10.75 -7.88 -0.65
N ARG A 35 -11.98 -8.12 -0.17
CA ARG A 35 -12.19 -8.73 1.17
C ARG A 35 -11.47 -10.08 1.33
N SER A 36 -11.45 -10.90 0.29
CA SER A 36 -10.76 -12.19 0.30
C SER A 36 -9.24 -12.05 0.46
N ASP A 37 -8.64 -11.02 -0.14
CA ASP A 37 -7.23 -10.70 0.05
C ASP A 37 -6.96 -10.17 1.46
N MET A 38 -7.86 -9.38 2.02
CA MET A 38 -7.75 -8.97 3.42
C MET A 38 -7.83 -10.16 4.38
N ASP A 39 -8.76 -11.09 4.16
CA ASP A 39 -8.86 -12.30 4.98
C ASP A 39 -7.58 -13.15 4.89
N ARG A 40 -7.09 -13.36 3.66
CA ARG A 40 -5.91 -14.18 3.37
C ARG A 40 -4.59 -13.57 3.82
N TRP A 41 -4.40 -12.28 3.58
CA TRP A 41 -3.11 -11.60 3.76
C TRP A 41 -3.03 -10.75 5.01
N ALA A 42 -4.14 -10.12 5.41
CA ALA A 42 -4.09 -9.25 6.58
C ALA A 42 -3.95 -10.07 7.86
N GLN A 43 -4.49 -11.30 7.94
CA GLN A 43 -4.35 -12.18 9.11
C GLN A 43 -4.62 -11.43 10.45
N GLY A 44 -5.62 -10.54 10.46
CA GLY A 44 -5.95 -9.67 11.61
C GLY A 44 -5.16 -8.35 11.72
N ARG A 45 -4.33 -8.00 10.74
CA ARG A 45 -3.65 -6.71 10.61
C ARG A 45 -4.52 -5.70 9.85
N SER A 46 -4.23 -4.42 10.04
CA SER A 46 -4.85 -3.37 9.24
C SER A 46 -4.31 -3.34 7.81
N VAL A 47 -5.18 -2.99 6.86
CA VAL A 47 -4.85 -2.91 5.43
C VAL A 47 -3.71 -1.94 5.13
N ASP A 48 -3.60 -0.85 5.90
CA ASP A 48 -2.52 0.13 5.77
C ASP A 48 -1.14 -0.49 6.03
N ARG A 49 -1.04 -1.36 7.02
CA ARG A 49 0.19 -2.06 7.42
C ARG A 49 0.62 -3.06 6.36
N LEU A 50 -0.34 -3.77 5.76
CA LEU A 50 -0.10 -4.71 4.68
C LEU A 50 0.48 -3.98 3.47
N ILE A 51 -0.23 -2.94 3.01
CA ILE A 51 0.14 -2.15 1.84
C ILE A 51 1.49 -1.46 2.05
N ARG A 52 1.71 -0.86 3.21
CA ARG A 52 2.98 -0.22 3.54
C ARG A 52 4.15 -1.20 3.46
N ARG A 53 4.02 -2.39 4.06
CA ARG A 53 5.07 -3.41 4.00
C ARG A 53 5.32 -3.92 2.58
N SER A 54 4.27 -4.09 1.78
CA SER A 54 4.41 -4.48 0.38
C SER A 54 5.19 -3.43 -0.42
N PHE A 55 4.91 -2.14 -0.21
CA PHE A 55 5.66 -1.05 -0.84
C PHE A 55 7.09 -0.94 -0.33
N GLU A 56 7.31 -1.04 0.98
CA GLU A 56 8.67 -1.06 1.56
C GLU A 56 9.49 -2.21 0.94
N PHE A 57 8.89 -3.40 0.77
CA PHE A 57 9.55 -4.55 0.16
C PHE A 57 9.83 -4.40 -1.34
N LEU A 58 8.91 -3.79 -2.10
CA LEU A 58 9.12 -3.51 -3.52
C LEU A 58 10.23 -2.47 -3.71
N LEU A 59 10.21 -1.40 -2.92
CA LEU A 59 11.19 -0.32 -2.98
C LEU A 59 12.58 -0.75 -2.49
N GLU A 60 12.65 -1.69 -1.54
CA GLU A 60 13.93 -2.27 -1.08
C GLU A 60 14.57 -3.16 -2.15
N ARG A 61 13.77 -3.72 -3.08
CA ARG A 61 14.25 -4.61 -4.15
C ARG A 61 14.59 -3.92 -5.47
N GLU A 62 14.00 -2.76 -5.74
CA GLU A 62 14.35 -1.92 -6.88
C GLU A 62 14.81 -0.54 -6.38
N PRO A 63 16.07 -0.40 -5.90
CA PRO A 63 16.67 0.92 -5.91
C PRO A 63 16.66 1.37 -7.37
N ARG A 64 15.90 2.42 -7.70
CA ARG A 64 16.00 3.06 -9.01
C ARG A 64 17.45 3.53 -9.17
N GLU A 65 18.22 2.80 -9.97
CA GLU A 65 19.57 3.16 -10.42
C GLU A 65 19.54 4.39 -11.34
#